data_AF-A0A358L7P4-F1
#
_entry.id   AF-A0A358L7P4-F1
#
_cell.length_a   1.000
_cell.length_b   1.000
_cell.length_c   1.000
_cell.angle_alpha   90.00
_cell.angle_beta   90.00
_cell.angle_gamma   90.00
#
_symmetry.space_group_name_H-M   'P 1'
#
loop_
_entity.id
_entity.type
_entity.pdbx_description
1 polymer ?
#
loop_
_entity_poly.entity_id
_entity_poly.type
_entity_poly.pdbx_seq_one_letter_code
_entity_poly.pdbx_strand_id
1 'polypeptide(L)'
;MSIKRNAVANYVGQIYITLAGILVVPLYIHQLGMEIYGLIGFFSILLTWLQLLDVGISTTLLREAARYRADREQNPWFPSLFATLGKFFLISSAVLVVMGWLASPYVASHWLHAKTIPHQDLVIAVGIMVLTAAIRWRIGPYRSVIVGYEHQVWLNALNLVVITLRTFGAVFVIRFASNPVIFFFCWQLLISLGEAFFCIRKSYQLVPKSDRNTKVDNLKGVLKPFLRFAVGAAFSSAIWTFISQIDRLVLSKTLPLATYGSFTVVATAATGIVMLSSPIMQAIVPRMTGMRTKSGQGEKETLQLYRWTTQAVSIFMAPLSLTIAFYPTQLIWAWTQNAQIGEQMSLVMTLYALGSGVQAIVGLLYNLQYVNGNLSLHMKGFTLFAIILIPLNIYAAIHYGALGTGIVWVAQNIFYLLVWSWIVHRKFAPTIHMQWLTRDVLLIWAVSACVAFLTLSIPFEWNDNRWLNLLFLGLIGFVNLAICCLLHSKVGEHLKNVTFRRLNLRGER
;
A
#
# COMPACT_ATOMS: atom_id res chain seq x y z
N MET A 1 -10.01 0.38 25.47
CA MET A 1 -8.68 1.03 25.30
C MET A 1 -8.88 2.35 24.56
N SER A 2 -8.06 3.38 24.78
CA SER A 2 -8.31 4.69 24.14
C SER A 2 -8.02 4.66 22.63
N ILE A 3 -8.91 5.25 21.84
CA ILE A 3 -8.82 5.40 20.38
C ILE A 3 -7.45 5.98 19.95
N LYS A 4 -6.86 6.85 20.79
CA LYS A 4 -5.54 7.46 20.56
C LYS A 4 -4.42 6.42 20.51
N ARG A 5 -4.43 5.42 21.41
CA ARG A 5 -3.40 4.37 21.45
C ARG A 5 -3.45 3.48 20.20
N ASN A 6 -4.66 3.15 19.73
CA ASN A 6 -4.85 2.36 18.52
C ASN A 6 -4.37 3.11 17.27
N ALA A 7 -4.66 4.42 17.18
CA ALA A 7 -4.20 5.25 16.07
C ALA A 7 -2.67 5.36 16.02
N VAL A 8 -2.02 5.60 17.16
CA VAL A 8 -0.55 5.66 17.25
C VAL A 8 0.09 4.31 16.90
N ALA A 9 -0.48 3.20 17.38
CA ALA A 9 0.02 1.87 17.07
C ALA A 9 -0.04 1.54 15.57
N ASN A 10 -1.14 1.89 14.89
CA ASN A 10 -1.26 1.73 13.44
C ASN A 10 -0.26 2.63 12.69
N TYR A 11 -0.05 3.85 13.17
CA TYR A 11 0.89 4.80 12.57
C TYR A 11 2.33 4.28 12.62
N VAL A 12 2.79 3.93 13.82
CA VAL A 12 4.16 3.38 14.04
C VAL A 12 4.32 2.06 13.30
N GLY A 13 3.30 1.20 13.33
CA GLY A 13 3.25 -0.03 12.56
C GLY A 13 3.49 0.24 11.08
N GLN A 14 2.67 1.10 10.45
CA GLN A 14 2.77 1.37 9.01
C GLN A 14 4.14 1.91 8.60
N ILE A 15 4.69 2.85 9.36
CA ILE A 15 6.03 3.41 9.09
C ILE A 15 7.10 2.32 9.17
N TYR A 16 7.06 1.50 10.22
CA TYR A 16 8.01 0.40 10.38
C TYR A 16 7.96 -0.57 9.20
N ILE A 17 6.75 -0.92 8.72
CA ILE A 17 6.57 -1.82 7.58
C ILE A 17 7.20 -1.26 6.32
N THR A 18 6.92 0.01 6.01
CA THR A 18 7.48 0.70 4.84
C THR A 18 8.99 0.79 4.93
N LEU A 19 9.54 1.22 6.06
CA LEU A 19 10.99 1.34 6.24
C LEU A 19 11.70 -0.02 6.22
N ALA A 20 11.16 -1.04 6.88
CA ALA A 20 11.73 -2.39 6.85
C ALA A 20 11.76 -2.96 5.43
N GLY A 21 10.71 -2.71 4.64
CA GLY A 21 10.65 -3.10 3.23
C GLY A 21 11.70 -2.39 2.37
N ILE A 22 11.95 -1.10 2.60
CA ILE A 22 12.97 -0.33 1.87
C ILE A 22 14.39 -0.73 2.30
N LEU A 23 14.64 -0.85 3.61
CA LEU A 23 15.97 -1.11 4.15
C LEU A 23 16.50 -2.52 3.84
N VAL A 24 15.61 -3.50 3.68
CA VAL A 24 16.03 -4.89 3.39
C VAL A 24 16.46 -5.11 1.94
N VAL A 25 16.03 -4.25 1.00
CA VAL A 25 16.33 -4.39 -0.44
C VAL A 25 17.82 -4.59 -0.74
N PRO A 26 18.76 -3.71 -0.31
CA PRO A 26 20.17 -3.92 -0.59
C PRO A 26 20.73 -5.21 0.02
N LEU A 27 20.23 -5.62 1.18
CA LEU A 27 20.67 -6.85 1.83
C LEU A 27 20.26 -8.08 1.02
N TYR A 28 19.04 -8.09 0.48
CA TYR A 28 18.59 -9.15 -0.42
C TYR A 28 19.35 -9.16 -1.74
N ILE A 29 19.55 -8.00 -2.36
CA ILE A 29 20.30 -7.92 -3.63
C ILE A 29 21.73 -8.43 -3.43
N HIS A 30 22.41 -8.03 -2.36
CA HIS A 30 23.79 -8.45 -2.11
C HIS A 30 23.92 -9.95 -1.81
N GLN A 31 22.97 -10.57 -1.11
CA GLN A 31 23.04 -11.99 -0.74
C GLN A 31 22.49 -12.94 -1.80
N LEU A 32 21.46 -12.52 -2.53
CA LEU A 32 20.70 -13.37 -3.44
C LEU A 32 20.90 -13.02 -4.92
N GLY A 33 21.38 -11.81 -5.21
CA GLY A 33 21.45 -11.30 -6.58
C GLY A 33 20.11 -10.86 -7.16
N MET A 34 20.18 -10.25 -8.35
CA MET A 34 19.03 -9.59 -8.97
C MET A 34 17.94 -10.53 -9.46
N GLU A 35 18.32 -11.73 -9.92
CA GLU A 35 17.36 -12.69 -10.46
C GLU A 35 16.42 -13.24 -9.37
N ILE A 36 16.99 -13.61 -8.22
CA ILE A 36 16.21 -14.05 -7.05
C ILE A 36 15.40 -12.87 -6.49
N TYR A 37 15.94 -11.65 -6.47
CA TYR A 37 15.17 -10.48 -6.05
C TYR A 37 13.97 -10.21 -6.98
N GLY A 38 14.11 -10.43 -8.29
CA GLY A 38 12.98 -10.44 -9.23
C GLY A 38 11.93 -11.48 -8.88
N LEU A 39 12.36 -12.68 -8.46
CA LEU A 39 11.46 -13.73 -7.99
C LEU A 39 10.71 -13.34 -6.70
N ILE A 40 11.36 -12.61 -5.78
CA ILE A 40 10.73 -11.99 -4.59
C ILE A 40 9.71 -10.92 -5.00
N GLY A 41 10.03 -10.12 -6.02
CA GLY A 41 9.11 -9.16 -6.61
C GLY A 41 7.85 -9.83 -7.16
N PHE A 42 8.00 -10.92 -7.91
CA PHE A 42 6.89 -11.72 -8.43
C PHE A 42 6.06 -12.31 -7.29
N PHE A 43 6.70 -12.87 -6.26
CA PHE A 43 6.01 -13.36 -5.07
C PHE A 43 5.16 -12.27 -4.38
N SER A 44 5.68 -11.04 -4.30
CA SER A 44 4.95 -9.91 -3.71
C SER A 44 3.70 -9.53 -4.51
N ILE A 45 3.76 -9.62 -5.85
CA ILE A 45 2.57 -9.48 -6.71
C ILE A 45 1.60 -10.62 -6.45
N LEU A 46 2.05 -11.87 -6.52
CA LEU A 46 1.19 -13.04 -6.32
C LEU A 46 0.40 -12.92 -5.02
N LEU A 47 1.06 -12.50 -3.95
CA LEU A 47 0.44 -12.22 -2.66
C LEU A 47 -0.61 -11.10 -2.73
N THR A 48 -0.29 -9.98 -3.37
CA THR A 48 -1.22 -8.83 -3.50
C THR A 48 -2.49 -9.24 -4.25
N TRP A 49 -2.34 -9.97 -5.35
CA TRP A 49 -3.44 -10.40 -6.21
C TRP A 49 -4.29 -11.50 -5.58
N LEU A 50 -3.70 -12.42 -4.83
CA LEU A 50 -4.47 -13.43 -4.10
C LEU A 50 -5.19 -12.84 -2.89
N GLN A 51 -4.60 -11.87 -2.19
CA GLN A 51 -5.26 -11.17 -1.08
C GLN A 51 -6.49 -10.39 -1.53
N LEU A 52 -6.54 -9.91 -2.78
CA LEU A 52 -7.69 -9.19 -3.30
C LEU A 52 -9.01 -9.97 -3.18
N LEU A 53 -8.96 -11.29 -3.32
CA LEU A 53 -10.15 -12.12 -3.31
C LEU A 53 -10.91 -12.02 -1.95
N ASP A 54 -10.25 -11.67 -0.82
CA ASP A 54 -10.81 -11.74 0.54
C ASP A 54 -11.22 -10.38 1.05
N VAL A 55 -10.79 -9.29 0.39
CA VAL A 55 -10.97 -7.91 0.86
C VAL A 55 -12.44 -7.63 1.16
N GLY A 56 -13.34 -8.10 0.30
CA GLY A 56 -14.78 -7.97 0.51
C GLY A 56 -15.29 -8.75 1.73
N ILE A 57 -14.84 -9.98 1.91
CA ILE A 57 -15.24 -10.82 3.05
C ILE A 57 -14.66 -10.26 4.35
N SER A 58 -13.38 -9.88 4.35
CA SER A 58 -12.64 -9.30 5.46
C SER A 58 -13.29 -8.02 5.99
N THR A 59 -13.62 -7.06 5.11
CA THR A 59 -14.29 -5.80 5.49
C THR A 59 -15.68 -6.04 6.08
N THR A 60 -16.45 -6.97 5.51
CA THR A 60 -17.76 -7.33 6.03
C THR A 60 -17.66 -8.02 7.38
N LEU A 61 -16.73 -8.97 7.52
CA LEU A 61 -16.54 -9.73 8.75
C LEU A 61 -16.04 -8.85 9.91
N LEU A 62 -15.20 -7.84 9.62
CA LEU A 62 -14.80 -6.82 10.59
C LEU A 62 -16.02 -6.10 11.15
N ARG A 63 -16.95 -5.66 10.29
CA ARG A 63 -18.16 -4.94 10.70
C ARG A 63 -19.06 -5.82 11.55
N GLU A 64 -19.32 -7.05 11.12
CA GLU A 64 -20.20 -7.97 11.86
C GLU A 64 -19.57 -8.41 13.19
N ALA A 65 -18.24 -8.55 13.26
CA ALA A 65 -17.52 -8.81 14.50
C ALA A 65 -17.65 -7.64 15.50
N ALA A 66 -17.57 -6.39 15.01
CA ALA A 66 -17.76 -5.21 15.84
C ALA A 66 -19.21 -5.10 16.35
N ARG A 67 -20.21 -5.40 15.51
CA ARG A 67 -21.63 -5.44 15.90
C ARG A 67 -21.91 -6.51 16.95
N TYR A 68 -21.38 -7.72 16.75
CA TYR A 68 -21.52 -8.80 17.72
C TYR A 68 -20.84 -8.50 19.05
N ARG A 69 -19.67 -7.82 19.03
CA ARG A 69 -19.03 -7.35 20.26
C ARG A 69 -19.90 -6.32 20.99
N ALA A 70 -20.52 -5.39 20.25
CA ALA A 70 -21.34 -4.33 20.84
C ALA A 70 -22.65 -4.86 21.43
N ASP A 71 -23.31 -5.79 20.72
CA ASP A 71 -24.54 -6.43 21.15
C ASP A 71 -24.60 -7.89 20.67
N ARG A 72 -24.45 -8.81 21.61
CA ARG A 72 -24.46 -10.26 21.36
C ARG A 72 -25.87 -10.79 21.09
N GLU A 73 -26.88 -10.22 21.74
CA GLU A 73 -28.28 -10.67 21.66
C GLU A 73 -28.91 -10.29 20.32
N GLN A 74 -28.53 -9.13 19.77
CA GLN A 74 -28.98 -8.72 18.43
C GLN A 74 -28.28 -9.48 17.28
N ASN A 75 -27.11 -10.08 17.53
CA ASN A 75 -26.31 -10.72 16.49
C ASN A 75 -25.90 -12.18 16.80
N PRO A 76 -26.81 -13.05 17.28
CA PRO A 76 -26.47 -14.40 17.78
C PRO A 76 -25.95 -15.32 16.68
N TRP A 77 -26.12 -14.96 15.41
CA TRP A 77 -25.70 -15.69 14.23
C TRP A 77 -24.20 -15.56 13.90
N PHE A 78 -23.50 -14.56 14.44
CA PHE A 78 -22.12 -14.25 14.08
C PHE A 78 -21.13 -15.42 14.34
N PRO A 79 -21.16 -16.12 15.48
CA PRO A 79 -20.29 -17.27 15.71
C PRO A 79 -20.48 -18.41 14.69
N SER A 80 -21.73 -18.68 14.29
CA SER A 80 -22.06 -19.69 13.28
C SER A 80 -21.61 -19.27 11.88
N LEU A 81 -21.71 -17.97 11.56
CA LEU A 81 -21.11 -17.41 10.35
C LEU A 81 -19.58 -17.57 10.37
N PHE A 82 -18.92 -17.21 11.47
CA PHE A 82 -17.47 -17.34 11.63
C PHE A 82 -17.00 -18.79 11.43
N ALA A 83 -17.70 -19.77 12.01
CA ALA A 83 -17.39 -21.19 11.82
C ALA A 83 -17.58 -21.64 10.36
N THR A 84 -18.65 -21.18 9.70
CA THR A 84 -18.95 -21.51 8.30
C THR A 84 -17.89 -20.93 7.36
N LEU A 85 -17.53 -19.65 7.56
CA LEU A 85 -16.43 -19.02 6.81
C LEU A 85 -15.10 -19.70 7.10
N GLY A 86 -14.83 -20.10 8.34
CA GLY A 86 -13.62 -20.85 8.70
C GLY A 86 -13.45 -22.14 7.89
N LYS A 87 -14.54 -22.90 7.67
CA LYS A 87 -14.56 -24.08 6.79
C LYS A 87 -14.37 -23.70 5.32
N PHE A 88 -15.06 -22.67 4.85
CA PHE A 88 -14.92 -22.17 3.48
C PHE A 88 -13.47 -21.75 3.16
N PHE A 89 -12.81 -21.00 4.04
CA PHE A 89 -11.41 -20.60 3.86
C PHE A 89 -10.44 -21.78 3.92
N LEU A 90 -10.72 -22.80 4.74
CA LEU A 90 -9.92 -24.02 4.77
C LEU A 90 -10.02 -24.77 3.42
N ILE A 91 -11.25 -25.03 2.95
CA ILE A 91 -11.50 -25.75 1.69
C ILE A 91 -10.93 -24.95 0.50
N SER A 92 -11.25 -23.66 0.39
CA SER A 92 -10.73 -22.82 -0.70
C SER A 92 -9.21 -22.70 -0.68
N SER A 93 -8.57 -22.63 0.50
CA SER A 93 -7.10 -22.64 0.58
C SER A 93 -6.51 -23.97 0.10
N ALA A 94 -7.12 -25.11 0.41
CA ALA A 94 -6.67 -26.41 -0.08
C ALA A 94 -6.81 -26.50 -1.62
N VAL A 95 -7.92 -26.01 -2.18
CA VAL A 95 -8.13 -25.94 -3.63
C VAL A 95 -7.10 -25.03 -4.30
N LEU A 96 -6.81 -23.85 -3.72
CA LEU A 96 -5.77 -22.94 -4.22
C LEU A 96 -4.38 -23.58 -4.21
N VAL A 97 -4.04 -24.35 -3.18
CA VAL A 97 -2.77 -25.10 -3.12
C VAL A 97 -2.69 -26.13 -4.23
N VAL A 98 -3.73 -26.94 -4.42
CA VAL A 98 -3.73 -27.98 -5.47
C VAL A 98 -3.63 -27.34 -6.86
N MET A 99 -4.47 -26.35 -7.16
CA MET A 99 -4.46 -25.68 -8.46
C MET A 99 -3.12 -24.99 -8.74
N GLY A 100 -2.58 -24.25 -7.76
CA GLY A 100 -1.32 -23.54 -7.96
C GLY A 100 -0.11 -24.47 -7.97
N TRP A 101 -0.14 -25.59 -7.27
CA TRP A 101 0.90 -26.63 -7.37
C TRP A 101 0.93 -27.24 -8.77
N LEU A 102 -0.23 -27.60 -9.32
CA LEU A 102 -0.35 -28.10 -10.71
C LEU A 102 0.08 -27.05 -11.74
N ALA A 103 -0.17 -25.77 -11.47
CA ALA A 103 0.26 -24.67 -12.34
C ALA A 103 1.75 -24.31 -12.21
N SER A 104 2.43 -24.73 -11.14
CA SER A 104 3.81 -24.32 -10.84
C SER A 104 4.82 -24.63 -11.96
N PRO A 105 4.80 -25.81 -12.64
CA PRO A 105 5.74 -26.09 -13.72
C PRO A 105 5.50 -25.18 -14.92
N TYR A 106 4.23 -24.88 -15.23
CA TYR A 106 3.86 -23.97 -16.32
C TYR A 106 4.34 -22.54 -16.05
N VAL A 107 4.12 -22.03 -14.83
CA VAL A 107 4.59 -20.70 -14.44
C VAL A 107 6.12 -20.61 -14.50
N ALA A 108 6.83 -21.63 -14.01
CA ALA A 108 8.29 -21.65 -14.03
C ALA A 108 8.90 -21.74 -15.45
N SER A 109 8.19 -22.33 -16.42
CA SER A 109 8.71 -22.53 -17.78
C SER A 109 8.25 -21.47 -18.78
N HIS A 110 7.02 -20.97 -18.66
CA HIS A 110 6.39 -20.11 -19.67
C HIS A 110 6.09 -18.69 -19.19
N TRP A 111 6.10 -18.44 -17.87
CA TRP A 111 5.84 -17.12 -17.32
C TRP A 111 7.12 -16.45 -16.81
N LEU A 112 7.95 -17.20 -16.08
CA LEU A 112 9.16 -16.66 -15.47
C LEU A 112 10.38 -16.95 -16.34
N HIS A 113 11.07 -15.90 -16.76
CA HIS A 113 12.29 -16.00 -17.56
C HIS A 113 13.53 -15.94 -16.67
N ALA A 114 13.86 -17.09 -16.06
CA ALA A 114 15.09 -17.33 -15.29
C ALA A 114 16.26 -17.72 -16.22
N LYS A 115 17.48 -17.30 -15.87
CA LYS A 115 18.74 -17.64 -16.55
C LYS A 115 19.69 -18.42 -15.67
N THR A 116 19.83 -18.06 -14.39
CA THR A 116 20.81 -18.67 -13.48
C THR A 116 20.19 -19.65 -12.48
N ILE A 117 18.89 -19.50 -12.18
CA ILE A 117 18.20 -20.38 -11.23
C ILE A 117 17.92 -21.73 -11.90
N PRO A 118 18.32 -22.87 -11.30
CA PRO A 118 17.97 -24.19 -11.81
C PRO A 118 16.46 -24.35 -11.95
N HIS A 119 16.01 -24.95 -13.06
CA HIS A 119 14.57 -25.06 -13.34
C HIS A 119 13.81 -25.78 -12.22
N GLN A 120 14.38 -26.85 -11.66
CA GLN A 120 13.76 -27.60 -10.55
C GLN A 120 13.57 -26.72 -9.31
N ASP A 121 14.56 -25.90 -8.95
CA ASP A 121 14.48 -24.99 -7.80
C ASP A 121 13.42 -23.91 -8.03
N LEU A 122 13.28 -23.43 -9.26
CA LEU A 122 12.26 -22.45 -9.63
C LEU A 122 10.85 -23.03 -9.48
N VAL A 123 10.62 -24.26 -9.94
CA VAL A 123 9.33 -24.96 -9.77
C VAL A 123 8.99 -25.13 -8.29
N ILE A 124 9.94 -25.60 -7.48
CA ILE A 124 9.77 -25.77 -6.03
C ILE A 124 9.47 -24.42 -5.36
N ALA A 125 10.22 -23.37 -5.71
CA ALA A 125 10.01 -22.03 -5.19
C ALA A 125 8.59 -21.52 -5.49
N VAL A 126 8.12 -21.66 -6.73
CA VAL A 126 6.75 -21.28 -7.13
C VAL A 126 5.70 -22.10 -6.35
N GLY A 127 5.92 -23.40 -6.17
CA GLY A 127 5.05 -24.24 -5.33
C GLY A 127 4.95 -23.75 -3.89
N ILE A 128 6.08 -23.38 -3.27
CA ILE A 128 6.12 -22.81 -1.91
C ILE A 128 5.44 -21.43 -1.86
N MET A 129 5.61 -20.60 -2.89
CA MET A 129 4.93 -19.30 -2.98
C MET A 129 3.41 -19.45 -2.97
N VAL A 130 2.87 -20.37 -3.76
CA VAL A 130 1.43 -20.68 -3.81
C VAL A 130 0.95 -21.13 -2.44
N LEU A 131 1.67 -22.06 -1.81
CA LEU A 131 1.32 -22.56 -0.47
C LEU A 131 1.30 -21.41 0.55
N THR A 132 2.32 -20.56 0.52
CA THR A 132 2.41 -19.38 1.38
C THR A 132 1.25 -18.41 1.12
N ALA A 133 0.91 -18.18 -0.13
CA ALA A 133 -0.19 -17.31 -0.51
C ALA A 133 -1.55 -17.86 -0.06
N ALA A 134 -1.78 -19.18 -0.16
CA ALA A 134 -2.98 -19.84 0.33
C ALA A 134 -3.13 -19.77 1.87
N ILE A 135 -2.01 -19.82 2.60
CA ILE A 135 -2.01 -19.60 4.05
C ILE A 135 -2.35 -18.14 4.36
N ARG A 136 -1.75 -17.18 3.64
CA ARG A 136 -2.02 -15.75 3.85
C ARG A 136 -3.44 -15.35 3.47
N TRP A 137 -3.98 -15.94 2.42
CA TRP A 137 -5.39 -15.90 2.05
C TRP A 137 -6.30 -16.29 3.23
N ARG A 138 -5.96 -17.38 3.91
CA ARG A 138 -6.72 -17.85 5.07
C ARG A 138 -6.62 -16.90 6.27
N ILE A 139 -5.54 -16.14 6.42
CA ILE A 139 -5.29 -15.24 7.57
C ILE A 139 -6.21 -14.00 7.59
N GLY A 140 -6.53 -13.41 6.43
CA GLY A 140 -7.24 -12.13 6.31
C GLY A 140 -8.55 -12.02 7.13
N PRO A 141 -9.48 -13.00 7.03
CA PRO A 141 -10.71 -13.03 7.81
C PRO A 141 -10.47 -13.07 9.33
N TYR A 142 -9.48 -13.83 9.80
CA TYR A 142 -9.17 -13.91 11.24
C TYR A 142 -8.61 -12.59 11.76
N ARG A 143 -7.74 -11.93 10.98
CA ARG A 143 -7.28 -10.55 11.28
C ARG A 143 -8.47 -9.59 11.38
N SER A 144 -9.45 -9.72 10.48
CA SER A 144 -10.65 -8.88 10.48
C SER A 144 -11.49 -9.05 11.74
N VAL A 145 -11.64 -10.28 12.25
CA VAL A 145 -12.31 -10.52 13.56
C VAL A 145 -11.52 -9.88 14.70
N ILE A 146 -10.20 -10.04 14.75
CA ILE A 146 -9.35 -9.46 15.81
C ILE A 146 -9.49 -7.93 15.83
N VAL A 147 -9.51 -7.30 14.65
CA VAL A 147 -9.73 -5.86 14.52
C VAL A 147 -11.15 -5.46 14.92
N GLY A 148 -12.18 -6.21 14.51
CA GLY A 148 -13.57 -5.96 14.89
C GLY A 148 -13.82 -6.03 16.40
N TYR A 149 -13.07 -6.87 17.10
CA TYR A 149 -13.05 -6.93 18.57
C TYR A 149 -12.14 -5.86 19.23
N GLU A 150 -11.61 -4.90 18.48
CA GLU A 150 -10.64 -3.86 18.88
C GLU A 150 -9.34 -4.35 19.52
N HIS A 151 -8.82 -5.50 19.09
CA HIS A 151 -7.49 -5.98 19.47
C HIS A 151 -6.40 -5.52 18.46
N GLN A 152 -6.49 -4.30 17.93
CA GLN A 152 -5.54 -3.79 16.93
C GLN A 152 -4.11 -3.70 17.49
N VAL A 153 -3.93 -3.34 18.77
CA VAL A 153 -2.58 -3.27 19.38
C VAL A 153 -1.91 -4.64 19.38
N TRP A 154 -2.65 -5.70 19.72
CA TRP A 154 -2.14 -7.07 19.68
C TRP A 154 -1.75 -7.48 18.26
N LEU A 155 -2.62 -7.18 17.28
CA LEU A 155 -2.36 -7.51 15.89
C LEU A 155 -1.14 -6.74 15.34
N ASN A 156 -0.99 -5.46 15.68
CA ASN A 156 0.18 -4.67 15.29
C ASN A 156 1.47 -5.21 15.90
N ALA A 157 1.45 -5.62 17.18
CA ALA A 157 2.62 -6.24 17.81
C ALA A 157 3.03 -7.54 17.10
N LEU A 158 2.06 -8.41 16.78
CA LEU A 158 2.33 -9.60 15.98
C LEU A 158 2.88 -9.23 14.58
N ASN A 159 2.30 -8.22 13.94
CA ASN A 159 2.71 -7.78 12.61
C ASN A 159 4.15 -7.24 12.59
N LEU A 160 4.57 -6.49 13.62
CA LEU A 160 5.94 -6.04 13.79
C LEU A 160 6.90 -7.23 13.85
N VAL A 161 6.64 -8.19 14.73
CA VAL A 161 7.45 -9.42 14.88
C VAL A 161 7.52 -10.20 13.56
N VAL A 162 6.38 -10.44 12.93
CA VAL A 162 6.29 -11.16 11.66
C VAL A 162 7.10 -10.47 10.57
N ILE A 163 7.02 -9.15 10.47
CA ILE A 163 7.72 -8.40 9.42
C ILE A 163 9.22 -8.37 9.70
N THR A 164 9.66 -8.18 10.94
CA THR A 164 11.08 -8.29 11.32
C THR A 164 11.65 -9.67 10.95
N LEU A 165 10.93 -10.75 11.25
CA LEU A 165 11.35 -12.11 10.93
C LEU A 165 11.37 -12.36 9.42
N ARG A 166 10.37 -11.86 8.68
CA ARG A 166 10.29 -12.03 7.22
C ARG A 166 11.30 -11.20 6.44
N THR A 167 11.74 -10.06 6.98
CA THR A 167 12.75 -9.20 6.34
C THR A 167 14.15 -9.52 6.87
N PHE A 168 14.51 -8.97 8.02
CA PHE A 168 15.84 -9.09 8.60
C PHE A 168 16.16 -10.51 9.08
N GLY A 169 15.16 -11.24 9.59
CA GLY A 169 15.32 -12.65 9.93
C GLY A 169 15.68 -13.50 8.70
N ALA A 170 15.07 -13.23 7.54
CA ALA A 170 15.41 -13.93 6.31
C ALA A 170 16.86 -13.66 5.87
N VAL A 171 17.32 -12.40 5.94
CA VAL A 171 18.73 -12.02 5.66
C VAL A 171 19.72 -12.77 6.55
N PHE A 172 19.38 -13.00 7.82
CA PHE A 172 20.23 -13.75 8.74
C PHE A 172 20.26 -15.24 8.38
N VAL A 173 19.09 -15.82 8.15
CA VAL A 173 18.88 -17.25 7.96
C VAL A 173 19.45 -17.73 6.62
N ILE A 174 19.32 -16.95 5.53
CA ILE A 174 19.86 -17.27 4.20
C ILE A 174 21.38 -17.54 4.22
N ARG A 175 22.15 -16.91 5.11
CA ARG A 175 23.61 -17.06 5.17
C ARG A 175 24.08 -18.49 5.47
N PHE A 176 23.21 -19.32 6.04
CA PHE A 176 23.50 -20.69 6.41
C PHE A 176 22.99 -21.71 5.39
N ALA A 177 22.41 -21.25 4.27
CA ALA A 177 21.72 -22.10 3.32
C ALA A 177 22.63 -22.51 2.15
N SER A 178 22.64 -23.80 1.83
CA SER A 178 23.27 -24.31 0.59
C SER A 178 22.49 -23.90 -0.66
N ASN A 179 21.16 -23.78 -0.56
CA ASN A 179 20.29 -23.27 -1.62
C ASN A 179 19.53 -22.03 -1.13
N PRO A 180 20.00 -20.81 -1.45
CA PRO A 180 19.45 -19.58 -0.91
C PRO A 180 18.01 -19.29 -1.40
N VAL A 181 17.64 -19.76 -2.61
CA VAL A 181 16.28 -19.57 -3.17
C VAL A 181 15.26 -20.34 -2.35
N ILE A 182 15.41 -21.66 -2.27
CA ILE A 182 14.43 -22.53 -1.61
C ILE A 182 14.35 -22.17 -0.12
N PHE A 183 15.50 -21.93 0.51
CA PHE A 183 15.54 -21.60 1.93
C PHE A 183 14.83 -20.29 2.25
N PHE A 184 14.97 -19.26 1.40
CA PHE A 184 14.22 -18.02 1.55
C PHE A 184 12.71 -18.28 1.54
N PHE A 185 12.18 -19.01 0.55
CA PHE A 185 10.74 -19.26 0.45
C PHE A 185 10.22 -20.19 1.55
N CYS A 186 10.99 -21.20 1.95
CA CYS A 186 10.67 -22.03 3.12
C CYS A 186 10.60 -21.19 4.41
N TRP A 187 11.52 -20.24 4.60
CA TRP A 187 11.47 -19.32 5.72
C TRP A 187 10.22 -18.42 5.68
N GLN A 188 9.87 -17.87 4.51
CA GLN A 188 8.62 -17.08 4.36
C GLN A 188 7.37 -17.91 4.68
N LEU A 189 7.35 -19.18 4.27
CA LEU A 189 6.28 -20.13 4.59
C LEU A 189 6.20 -20.39 6.09
N LEU A 190 7.33 -20.68 6.75
CA LEU A 190 7.39 -20.94 8.18
C LEU A 190 6.84 -19.77 9.00
N ILE A 191 7.26 -18.54 8.68
CA ILE A 191 6.77 -17.36 9.38
C ILE A 191 5.27 -17.13 9.10
N SER A 192 4.80 -17.41 7.87
CA SER A 192 3.37 -17.30 7.53
C SER A 192 2.51 -18.33 8.27
N LEU A 193 3.02 -19.55 8.48
CA LEU A 193 2.37 -20.56 9.32
C LEU A 193 2.29 -20.12 10.78
N GLY A 194 3.37 -19.53 11.32
CA GLY A 194 3.38 -18.95 12.66
C GLY A 194 2.36 -17.83 12.81
N GLU A 195 2.34 -16.87 11.89
CA GLU A 195 1.34 -15.79 11.86
C GLU A 195 -0.09 -16.35 11.83
N ALA A 196 -0.34 -17.36 10.97
CA ALA A 196 -1.64 -18.01 10.87
C ALA A 196 -2.05 -18.68 12.16
N PHE A 197 -1.14 -19.42 12.80
CA PHE A 197 -1.41 -20.05 14.09
C PHE A 197 -1.84 -19.04 15.15
N PHE A 198 -1.09 -17.95 15.32
CA PHE A 198 -1.43 -16.93 16.32
C PHE A 198 -2.74 -16.21 16.01
N CYS A 199 -2.98 -15.82 14.76
CA CYS A 199 -4.22 -15.15 14.37
C CYS A 199 -5.43 -16.06 14.54
N ILE A 200 -5.37 -17.30 14.02
CA ILE A 200 -6.45 -18.27 14.15
C ILE A 200 -6.73 -18.55 15.62
N ARG A 201 -5.70 -18.87 16.42
CA ARG A 201 -5.87 -19.14 17.86
C ARG A 201 -6.54 -17.97 18.57
N LYS A 202 -6.10 -16.73 18.31
CA LYS A 202 -6.67 -15.53 18.93
C LYS A 202 -8.13 -15.32 18.53
N SER A 203 -8.49 -15.49 17.25
CA SER A 203 -9.89 -15.37 16.81
C SER A 203 -10.79 -16.46 17.42
N TYR A 204 -10.30 -17.69 17.54
CA TYR A 204 -11.04 -18.79 18.17
C TYR A 204 -11.21 -18.62 19.68
N GLN A 205 -10.35 -17.83 20.34
CA GLN A 205 -10.53 -17.39 21.73
C GLN A 205 -11.58 -16.28 21.86
N LEU A 206 -11.60 -15.34 20.91
CA LEU A 206 -12.54 -14.22 20.91
C LEU A 206 -13.98 -14.65 20.59
N VAL A 207 -14.15 -15.73 19.81
CA VAL A 207 -15.44 -16.31 19.44
C VAL A 207 -15.51 -17.75 19.97
N PRO A 208 -15.83 -17.99 21.26
CA PRO A 208 -15.68 -19.29 21.92
C PRO A 208 -16.47 -20.44 21.28
N LYS A 209 -16.10 -21.69 21.61
CA LYS A 209 -16.75 -22.91 21.08
C LYS A 209 -18.22 -23.03 21.47
N SER A 210 -18.58 -22.59 22.68
CA SER A 210 -19.97 -22.54 23.16
C SER A 210 -20.87 -21.80 22.17
N ASP A 211 -20.39 -20.66 21.71
CA ASP A 211 -21.15 -19.73 20.87
C ASP A 211 -21.17 -20.21 19.42
N ARG A 212 -20.10 -20.89 18.96
CA ARG A 212 -20.03 -21.43 17.58
C ARG A 212 -20.93 -22.63 17.32
N ASN A 213 -21.32 -23.35 18.37
CA ASN A 213 -22.12 -24.57 18.27
C ASN A 213 -23.63 -24.31 18.44
N THR A 214 -24.05 -23.08 18.76
CA THR A 214 -25.48 -22.74 18.80
C THR A 214 -26.06 -22.82 17.38
N LYS A 215 -27.04 -23.72 17.20
CA LYS A 215 -27.77 -23.83 15.93
C LYS A 215 -28.57 -22.54 15.73
N VAL A 216 -28.43 -21.95 14.55
CA VAL A 216 -29.18 -20.77 14.15
C VAL A 216 -29.96 -21.12 12.90
N ASP A 217 -31.28 -21.13 13.02
CA ASP A 217 -32.19 -21.67 12.01
C ASP A 217 -32.15 -20.89 10.69
N ASN A 218 -31.77 -19.61 10.70
CA ASN A 218 -31.74 -18.75 9.51
C ASN A 218 -30.35 -18.26 9.08
N LEU A 219 -29.31 -19.11 9.19
CA LEU A 219 -27.96 -18.72 8.72
C LEU A 219 -27.93 -18.40 7.21
N LYS A 220 -28.75 -19.08 6.41
CA LYS A 220 -28.87 -18.82 4.96
C LYS A 220 -29.40 -17.40 4.66
N GLY A 221 -30.36 -16.92 5.46
CA GLY A 221 -30.92 -15.58 5.34
C GLY A 221 -29.91 -14.47 5.64
N VAL A 222 -28.89 -14.76 6.45
CA VAL A 222 -27.80 -13.82 6.76
C VAL A 222 -26.64 -13.92 5.76
N LEU A 223 -26.32 -15.14 5.29
CA LEU A 223 -25.20 -15.38 4.40
C LEU A 223 -25.39 -14.70 3.03
N LYS A 224 -26.61 -14.67 2.48
CA LYS A 224 -26.88 -14.06 1.17
C LYS A 224 -26.66 -12.55 1.16
N PRO A 225 -27.22 -11.75 2.09
CA PRO A 225 -26.88 -10.33 2.23
C PRO A 225 -25.38 -10.09 2.51
N PHE A 226 -24.77 -10.92 3.35
CA PHE A 226 -23.34 -10.84 3.66
C PHE A 226 -22.49 -10.99 2.38
N LEU A 227 -22.72 -12.03 1.60
CA LEU A 227 -21.99 -12.29 0.35
C LEU A 227 -22.25 -11.20 -0.69
N ARG A 228 -23.49 -10.71 -0.81
CA ARG A 228 -23.82 -9.63 -1.75
C ARG A 228 -23.01 -8.36 -1.46
N PHE A 229 -22.89 -8.00 -0.19
CA PHE A 229 -22.08 -6.85 0.23
C PHE A 229 -20.58 -7.12 0.02
N ALA A 230 -20.10 -8.31 0.39
CA ALA A 230 -18.71 -8.71 0.21
C ALA A 230 -18.28 -8.66 -1.27
N VAL A 231 -19.11 -9.17 -2.20
CA VAL A 231 -18.80 -9.15 -3.65
C VAL A 231 -18.67 -7.72 -4.17
N GLY A 232 -19.55 -6.79 -3.74
CA GLY A 232 -19.45 -5.39 -4.15
C GLY A 232 -18.17 -4.70 -3.66
N ALA A 233 -17.78 -4.97 -2.41
CA ALA A 233 -16.54 -4.44 -1.84
C ALA A 233 -15.28 -5.05 -2.49
N ALA A 234 -15.30 -6.36 -2.78
CA ALA A 234 -14.23 -7.05 -3.50
C ALA A 234 -14.06 -6.50 -4.93
N PHE A 235 -15.17 -6.32 -5.66
CA PHE A 235 -15.14 -5.78 -7.03
C PHE A 235 -14.54 -4.37 -7.08
N SER A 236 -14.93 -3.49 -6.14
CA SER A 236 -14.39 -2.13 -6.06
C SER A 236 -12.89 -2.13 -5.79
N SER A 237 -12.44 -3.00 -4.88
CA SER A 237 -11.01 -3.14 -4.55
C SER A 237 -10.23 -3.77 -5.70
N ALA A 238 -10.86 -4.65 -6.48
CA ALA A 238 -10.28 -5.31 -7.63
C ALA A 238 -9.94 -4.29 -8.71
N ILE A 239 -10.91 -3.48 -9.12
CA ILE A 239 -10.70 -2.42 -10.12
C ILE A 239 -9.47 -1.57 -9.79
N TRP A 240 -9.38 -1.10 -8.55
CA TRP A 240 -8.25 -0.28 -8.11
C TRP A 240 -6.92 -1.05 -8.12
N THR A 241 -6.92 -2.30 -7.66
CA THR A 241 -5.71 -3.15 -7.64
C THR A 241 -5.22 -3.43 -9.05
N PHE A 242 -6.11 -3.75 -9.99
CA PHE A 242 -5.76 -3.93 -11.39
C PHE A 242 -5.16 -2.64 -11.97
N ILE A 243 -5.80 -1.49 -11.81
CA ILE A 243 -5.28 -0.21 -12.32
C ILE A 243 -3.89 0.10 -11.74
N SER A 244 -3.66 -0.21 -10.46
CA SER A 244 -2.45 0.20 -9.75
C SER A 244 -1.31 -0.84 -9.75
N GLN A 245 -1.55 -2.09 -10.13
CA GLN A 245 -0.57 -3.18 -10.04
C GLN A 245 -0.48 -4.05 -11.31
N ILE A 246 -1.20 -3.71 -12.38
CA ILE A 246 -1.15 -4.50 -13.63
C ILE A 246 0.22 -4.42 -14.30
N ASP A 247 0.88 -3.27 -14.24
CA ASP A 247 2.23 -3.03 -14.77
C ASP A 247 3.21 -4.08 -14.22
N ARG A 248 3.22 -4.25 -12.91
CA ARG A 248 4.02 -5.23 -12.17
C ARG A 248 3.75 -6.66 -12.63
N LEU A 249 2.47 -7.03 -12.77
CA LEU A 249 2.09 -8.38 -13.22
C LEU A 249 2.56 -8.65 -14.65
N VAL A 250 2.36 -7.71 -15.57
CA VAL A 250 2.74 -7.88 -16.97
C VAL A 250 4.27 -7.90 -17.13
N LEU A 251 4.98 -6.98 -16.47
CA LEU A 251 6.44 -6.91 -16.51
C LEU A 251 7.11 -8.15 -15.90
N SER A 252 6.47 -8.82 -14.93
CA SER A 252 6.96 -10.09 -14.40
C SER A 252 7.00 -11.22 -15.43
N LYS A 253 6.18 -11.11 -16.49
CA LYS A 253 6.12 -12.03 -17.62
C LYS A 253 7.00 -11.57 -18.77
N THR A 254 7.00 -10.28 -19.10
CA THR A 254 7.65 -9.78 -20.32
C THR A 254 9.15 -9.55 -20.16
N LEU A 255 9.64 -9.35 -18.94
CA LEU A 255 11.05 -9.07 -18.68
C LEU A 255 11.80 -10.30 -18.11
N PRO A 256 13.10 -10.44 -18.41
CA PRO A 256 13.97 -11.36 -17.68
C PRO A 256 13.94 -11.07 -16.18
N LEU A 257 14.00 -12.11 -15.35
CA LEU A 257 13.86 -11.99 -13.89
C LEU A 257 14.84 -10.98 -13.26
N ALA A 258 16.08 -10.88 -13.75
CA ALA A 258 17.04 -9.90 -13.25
C ALA A 258 16.63 -8.44 -13.55
N THR A 259 16.17 -8.16 -14.77
CA THR A 259 15.67 -6.82 -15.16
C THR A 259 14.36 -6.49 -14.44
N TYR A 260 13.48 -7.49 -14.28
CA TYR A 260 12.27 -7.36 -13.47
C TYR A 260 12.61 -7.11 -11.98
N GLY A 261 13.71 -7.68 -11.47
CA GLY A 261 14.29 -7.35 -10.17
C GLY A 261 14.70 -5.88 -10.06
N SER A 262 15.39 -5.34 -11.07
CA SER A 262 15.72 -3.91 -11.15
C SER A 262 14.47 -3.02 -11.13
N PHE A 263 13.44 -3.42 -11.86
CA PHE A 263 12.14 -2.73 -11.83
C PHE A 263 11.47 -2.82 -10.45
N THR A 264 11.54 -3.98 -9.78
CA THR A 264 10.99 -4.18 -8.43
C THR A 264 11.63 -3.24 -7.41
N VAL A 265 12.92 -2.90 -7.54
CA VAL A 265 13.59 -1.89 -6.72
C VAL A 265 12.92 -0.52 -6.88
N VAL A 266 12.76 -0.06 -8.13
CA VAL A 266 12.08 1.21 -8.44
C VAL A 266 10.66 1.21 -7.92
N ALA A 267 9.91 0.16 -8.19
CA ALA A 267 8.53 0.00 -7.78
C ALA A 267 8.38 0.04 -6.24
N THR A 268 9.35 -0.51 -5.50
CA THR A 268 9.39 -0.46 -4.03
C THR A 268 9.59 0.96 -3.51
N ALA A 269 10.54 1.71 -4.07
CA ALA A 269 10.75 3.12 -3.70
C ALA A 269 9.50 3.97 -4.01
N ALA A 270 8.92 3.79 -5.18
CA ALA A 270 7.71 4.49 -5.62
C ALA A 270 6.51 4.23 -4.68
N THR A 271 6.25 2.97 -4.32
CA THR A 271 5.22 2.63 -3.33
C THR A 271 5.52 3.23 -1.95
N GLY A 272 6.80 3.31 -1.57
CA GLY A 272 7.23 3.97 -0.34
C GLY A 272 6.73 5.41 -0.24
N ILE A 273 6.83 6.19 -1.33
CA ILE A 273 6.31 7.57 -1.41
C ILE A 273 4.82 7.61 -1.06
N VAL A 274 4.01 6.77 -1.72
CA VAL A 274 2.55 6.75 -1.51
C VAL A 274 2.20 6.30 -0.08
N MET A 275 2.89 5.27 0.44
CA MET A 275 2.64 4.75 1.79
C MET A 275 2.88 5.78 2.88
N LEU A 276 3.87 6.68 2.70
CA LEU A 276 4.15 7.76 3.65
C LEU A 276 3.01 8.79 3.75
N SER A 277 2.13 8.87 2.75
CA SER A 277 0.93 9.74 2.80
C SER A 277 -0.25 9.12 3.55
N SER A 278 -0.32 7.79 3.65
CA SER A 278 -1.46 7.06 4.24
C SER A 278 -1.78 7.46 5.70
N PRO A 279 -0.79 7.65 6.60
CA PRO A 279 -1.09 7.99 7.98
C PRO A 279 -1.76 9.36 8.16
N ILE A 280 -1.46 10.31 7.26
CA ILE A 280 -2.13 11.62 7.19
C ILE A 280 -3.61 11.41 6.88
N MET A 281 -3.92 10.55 5.90
CA MET A 281 -5.30 10.23 5.51
C MET A 281 -6.08 9.60 6.66
N GLN A 282 -5.48 8.62 7.35
CA GLN A 282 -6.12 7.91 8.46
C GLN A 282 -6.50 8.84 9.63
N ALA A 283 -5.71 9.90 9.87
CA ALA A 283 -5.97 10.87 10.93
C ALA A 283 -7.06 11.89 10.57
N ILE A 284 -7.22 12.19 9.27
CA ILE A 284 -8.03 13.32 8.80
C ILE A 284 -9.43 12.88 8.37
N VAL A 285 -9.57 11.73 7.71
CA VAL A 285 -10.88 11.23 7.23
C VAL A 285 -11.95 11.21 8.33
N PRO A 286 -11.72 10.66 9.54
CA PRO A 286 -12.73 10.66 10.60
C PRO A 286 -13.16 12.07 11.04
N ARG A 287 -12.23 13.03 11.02
CA ARG A 287 -12.52 14.43 11.36
C ARG A 287 -13.36 15.11 10.28
N MET A 288 -13.01 14.91 9.01
CA MET A 288 -13.81 15.42 7.89
C MET A 288 -15.23 14.85 7.92
N THR A 289 -15.39 13.55 8.20
CA THR A 289 -16.72 12.93 8.35
C THR A 289 -17.51 13.52 9.51
N GLY A 290 -16.87 13.75 10.67
CA GLY A 290 -17.54 14.33 11.84
C GLY A 290 -17.93 15.81 11.69
N MET A 291 -17.18 16.58 10.90
CA MET A 291 -17.46 18.00 10.60
C MET A 291 -18.55 18.18 9.55
N ARG A 292 -18.89 17.12 8.80
CA ARG A 292 -19.87 17.20 7.72
C ARG A 292 -21.29 17.30 8.27
N THR A 293 -21.73 18.52 8.53
CA THR A 293 -23.14 18.83 8.79
C THR A 293 -23.81 19.32 7.50
N LYS A 294 -25.15 19.26 7.45
CA LYS A 294 -25.94 19.88 6.36
C LYS A 294 -25.97 21.42 6.46
N SER A 295 -25.32 22.02 7.47
CA SER A 295 -25.24 23.47 7.59
C SER A 295 -24.15 24.03 6.68
N GLY A 296 -24.35 25.23 6.15
CA GLY A 296 -23.38 25.89 5.27
C GLY A 296 -22.01 26.13 5.93
N GLN A 297 -21.96 26.18 7.27
CA GLN A 297 -20.71 26.30 8.02
C GLN A 297 -19.89 24.99 8.03
N GLY A 298 -20.52 23.85 8.31
CA GLY A 298 -19.81 22.55 8.32
C GLY A 298 -19.28 22.16 6.94
N GLU A 299 -19.96 22.57 5.86
CA GLU A 299 -19.42 22.43 4.50
C GLU A 299 -18.13 23.22 4.29
N LYS A 300 -18.12 24.50 4.67
CA LYS A 300 -16.94 25.37 4.54
C LYS A 300 -15.75 24.83 5.35
N GLU A 301 -15.99 24.42 6.59
CA GLU A 301 -14.96 23.84 7.47
C GLU A 301 -14.38 22.53 6.89
N THR A 302 -15.25 21.67 6.35
CA THR A 302 -14.83 20.41 5.70
C THR A 302 -13.95 20.68 4.48
N LEU A 303 -14.35 21.62 3.61
CA LEU A 303 -13.57 22.00 2.42
C LEU A 303 -12.25 22.67 2.78
N GLN A 304 -12.22 23.48 3.84
CA GLN A 304 -11.00 24.09 4.34
C GLN A 304 -10.02 23.02 4.85
N LEU A 305 -10.51 22.04 5.62
CA LEU A 305 -9.70 20.92 6.08
C LEU A 305 -9.18 20.07 4.91
N TYR A 306 -10.01 19.82 3.89
CA TYR A 306 -9.60 19.13 2.65
C TYR A 306 -8.44 19.86 1.94
N ARG A 307 -8.53 21.19 1.79
CA ARG A 307 -7.48 21.99 1.17
C ARG A 307 -6.19 22.01 1.99
N TRP A 308 -6.27 22.19 3.31
CA TRP A 308 -5.10 22.11 4.19
C TRP A 308 -4.44 20.76 4.17
N THR A 309 -5.24 19.70 4.09
CA THR A 309 -4.71 18.34 3.96
C THR A 309 -3.98 18.17 2.63
N THR A 310 -4.55 18.70 1.54
CA THR A 310 -3.90 18.70 0.23
C THR A 310 -2.57 19.44 0.29
N GLN A 311 -2.54 20.65 0.85
CA GLN A 311 -1.32 21.43 1.01
C GLN A 311 -0.26 20.69 1.83
N ALA A 312 -0.66 20.11 2.97
CA ALA A 312 0.25 19.35 3.82
C ALA A 312 0.84 18.16 3.06
N VAL A 313 0.01 17.36 2.37
CA VAL A 313 0.49 16.25 1.56
C VAL A 313 1.42 16.74 0.44
N SER A 314 1.07 17.82 -0.27
CA SER A 314 1.93 18.43 -1.29
C SER A 314 3.29 18.85 -0.72
N ILE A 315 3.32 19.48 0.45
CA ILE A 315 4.55 19.94 1.13
C ILE A 315 5.47 18.76 1.47
N PHE A 316 4.93 17.60 1.85
CA PHE A 316 5.76 16.42 2.15
C PHE A 316 6.13 15.62 0.90
N MET A 317 5.17 15.42 -0.01
CA MET A 317 5.34 14.49 -1.13
C MET A 317 6.09 15.13 -2.30
N ALA A 318 5.94 16.44 -2.55
CA ALA A 318 6.62 17.09 -3.66
C ALA A 318 8.15 17.15 -3.47
N PRO A 319 8.71 17.54 -2.31
CA PRO A 319 10.15 17.47 -2.07
C PRO A 319 10.70 16.06 -2.17
N LEU A 320 9.99 15.07 -1.63
CA LEU A 320 10.40 13.68 -1.69
C LEU A 320 10.42 13.15 -3.13
N SER A 321 9.33 13.31 -3.88
CA SER A 321 9.24 12.81 -5.26
C SER A 321 10.21 13.52 -6.20
N LEU A 322 10.36 14.85 -6.07
CA LEU A 322 11.24 15.63 -6.95
C LEU A 322 12.71 15.39 -6.64
N THR A 323 13.11 15.25 -5.37
CA THR A 323 14.50 14.89 -5.04
C THR A 323 14.88 13.53 -5.65
N ILE A 324 13.98 12.54 -5.56
CA ILE A 324 14.17 11.24 -6.20
C ILE A 324 14.23 11.36 -7.73
N ALA A 325 13.33 12.18 -8.31
CA ALA A 325 13.22 12.35 -9.75
C ALA A 325 14.42 13.05 -10.39
N PHE A 326 15.07 13.96 -9.66
CA PHE A 326 16.25 14.70 -10.11
C PHE A 326 17.56 13.94 -9.87
N TYR A 327 17.61 13.06 -8.85
CA TYR A 327 18.78 12.25 -8.52
C TYR A 327 18.50 10.73 -8.53
N PRO A 328 17.90 10.18 -9.61
CA PRO A 328 17.45 8.79 -9.61
C PRO A 328 18.64 7.81 -9.57
N THR A 329 19.68 8.06 -10.37
CA THR A 329 20.88 7.20 -10.45
C THR A 329 21.62 7.18 -9.13
N GLN A 330 21.82 8.36 -8.54
CA GLN A 330 22.54 8.54 -7.28
C GLN A 330 21.80 7.87 -6.13
N LEU A 331 20.48 8.01 -6.06
CA LEU A 331 19.68 7.34 -5.05
C LEU A 331 19.72 5.82 -5.22
N ILE A 332 19.51 5.32 -6.44
CA ILE A 332 19.55 3.87 -6.70
C ILE A 332 20.91 3.31 -6.32
N TRP A 333 22.00 3.95 -6.72
CA TRP A 333 23.35 3.51 -6.40
C TRP A 333 23.63 3.59 -4.89
N ALA A 334 23.27 4.69 -4.23
CA ALA A 334 23.53 4.86 -2.80
C ALA A 334 22.70 3.89 -1.95
N TRP A 335 21.49 3.54 -2.43
CA TRP A 335 20.61 2.57 -1.76
C TRP A 335 21.02 1.13 -2.02
N THR A 336 21.29 0.74 -3.27
CA THR A 336 21.48 -0.66 -3.68
C THR A 336 22.94 -1.08 -3.83
N GLN A 337 23.86 -0.12 -3.96
CA GLN A 337 25.27 -0.34 -4.33
C GLN A 337 25.43 -1.08 -5.67
N ASN A 338 24.50 -0.88 -6.60
CA ASN A 338 24.53 -1.49 -7.92
C ASN A 338 24.35 -0.41 -9.01
N ALA A 339 25.45 -0.09 -9.69
CA ALA A 339 25.47 0.91 -10.76
C ALA A 339 24.61 0.52 -11.96
N GLN A 340 24.54 -0.78 -12.29
CA GLN A 340 23.77 -1.30 -13.42
C GLN A 340 22.27 -0.98 -13.29
N ILE A 341 21.72 -1.02 -12.05
CA ILE A 341 20.32 -0.65 -11.82
C ILE A 341 20.14 0.85 -12.10
N GLY A 342 21.08 1.69 -11.64
CA GLY A 342 21.04 3.14 -11.87
C GLY A 342 21.04 3.49 -13.35
N GLU A 343 21.92 2.86 -14.12
CA GLU A 343 22.01 3.05 -15.58
C GLU A 343 20.72 2.61 -16.30
N GLN A 344 20.19 1.43 -15.96
CA GLN A 344 19.04 0.86 -16.67
C GLN A 344 17.70 1.47 -16.25
N MET A 345 17.56 1.92 -15.00
CA MET A 345 16.27 2.26 -14.40
C MET A 345 16.15 3.72 -13.95
N SER A 346 17.14 4.57 -14.20
CA SER A 346 17.10 6.00 -13.82
C SER A 346 15.83 6.72 -14.30
N LEU A 347 15.54 6.66 -15.60
CA LEU A 347 14.35 7.31 -16.17
C LEU A 347 13.05 6.68 -15.65
N VAL A 348 13.02 5.36 -15.47
CA VAL A 348 11.86 4.64 -14.89
C VAL A 348 11.61 5.14 -13.45
N MET A 349 12.67 5.28 -12.65
CA MET A 349 12.60 5.82 -11.30
C MET A 349 12.05 7.24 -11.26
N THR A 350 12.52 8.12 -12.14
CA THR A 350 12.00 9.48 -12.29
C THR A 350 10.48 9.47 -12.56
N LEU A 351 10.03 8.71 -13.55
CA LEU A 351 8.61 8.64 -13.94
C LEU A 351 7.73 8.07 -12.80
N TYR A 352 8.16 6.98 -12.17
CA TYR A 352 7.43 6.38 -11.06
C TYR A 352 7.42 7.26 -9.81
N ALA A 353 8.52 7.97 -9.50
CA ALA A 353 8.59 8.88 -8.36
C ALA A 353 7.64 10.08 -8.54
N LEU A 354 7.66 10.72 -9.72
CA LEU A 354 6.75 11.82 -10.06
C LEU A 354 5.29 11.36 -10.00
N GLY A 355 4.95 10.26 -10.67
CA GLY A 355 3.60 9.72 -10.68
C GLY A 355 3.11 9.36 -9.28
N SER A 356 3.97 8.78 -8.43
CA SER A 356 3.63 8.40 -7.05
C SER A 356 3.41 9.62 -6.14
N GLY A 357 4.22 10.67 -6.30
CA GLY A 357 4.01 11.93 -5.59
C GLY A 357 2.67 12.58 -5.94
N VAL A 358 2.31 12.59 -7.23
CA VAL A 358 0.99 13.08 -7.67
C VAL A 358 -0.13 12.15 -7.20
N GLN A 359 0.09 10.83 -7.21
CA GLN A 359 -0.86 9.84 -6.74
C GLN A 359 -1.29 10.09 -5.28
N ALA A 360 -0.32 10.40 -4.41
CA ALA A 360 -0.59 10.71 -3.00
C ALA A 360 -1.57 11.88 -2.82
N ILE A 361 -1.54 12.86 -3.73
CA ILE A 361 -2.42 14.04 -3.71
C ILE A 361 -3.79 13.67 -4.26
N VAL A 362 -3.86 13.06 -5.45
CA VAL A 362 -5.15 12.71 -6.08
C VAL A 362 -5.91 11.63 -5.30
N GLY A 363 -5.23 10.85 -4.45
CA GLY A 363 -5.86 9.95 -3.49
C GLY A 363 -6.85 10.65 -2.55
N LEU A 364 -6.67 11.94 -2.28
CA LEU A 364 -7.61 12.75 -1.49
C LEU A 364 -8.98 12.94 -2.17
N LEU A 365 -9.05 12.81 -3.50
CA LEU A 365 -10.31 12.93 -4.25
C LEU A 365 -11.28 11.79 -3.91
N TYR A 366 -10.76 10.61 -3.57
CA TYR A 366 -11.58 9.51 -3.07
C TYR A 366 -12.17 9.86 -1.70
N ASN A 367 -11.34 10.40 -0.80
CA ASN A 367 -11.76 10.77 0.55
C ASN A 367 -12.84 11.86 0.56
N LEU A 368 -12.75 12.83 -0.36
CA LEU A 368 -13.79 13.85 -0.53
C LEU A 368 -15.15 13.21 -0.90
N GLN A 369 -15.15 12.29 -1.87
CA GLN A 369 -16.37 11.58 -2.27
C GLN A 369 -16.92 10.68 -1.15
N TYR A 370 -16.03 10.05 -0.39
CA TYR A 370 -16.37 9.22 0.75
C TYR A 370 -17.07 10.03 1.85
N VAL A 371 -16.52 11.18 2.24
CA VAL A 371 -17.11 12.08 3.26
C VAL A 371 -18.46 12.63 2.82
N ASN A 372 -18.65 12.88 1.52
CA ASN A 372 -19.94 13.28 0.95
C ASN A 372 -20.96 12.12 0.81
N GLY A 373 -20.58 10.89 1.17
CA GLY A 373 -21.46 9.71 1.13
C GLY A 373 -21.83 9.24 -0.28
N ASN A 374 -21.14 9.72 -1.32
CA ASN A 374 -21.46 9.42 -2.72
C ASN A 374 -20.23 8.96 -3.49
N LEU A 375 -20.01 7.65 -3.49
CA LEU A 375 -18.94 6.99 -4.24
C LEU A 375 -19.34 6.62 -5.67
N SER A 376 -20.56 6.95 -6.12
CA SER A 376 -21.03 6.55 -7.46
C SER A 376 -20.19 7.14 -8.59
N LEU A 377 -19.67 8.36 -8.40
CA LEU A 377 -18.80 9.00 -9.38
C LEU A 377 -17.47 8.25 -9.44
N HIS A 378 -16.83 7.96 -8.30
CA HIS A 378 -15.63 7.15 -8.22
C HIS A 378 -15.79 5.79 -8.90
N MET A 379 -16.86 5.05 -8.59
CA MET A 379 -17.09 3.73 -9.20
C MET A 379 -17.24 3.81 -10.73
N LYS A 380 -18.03 4.77 -11.24
CA LYS A 380 -18.22 4.95 -12.69
C LYS A 380 -16.92 5.35 -13.39
N GLY A 381 -16.21 6.34 -12.85
CA GLY A 381 -14.95 6.82 -13.40
C GLY A 381 -13.87 5.74 -13.40
N PHE A 382 -13.67 5.05 -12.28
CA PHE A 382 -12.65 4.01 -12.16
C PHE A 382 -12.97 2.76 -12.99
N THR A 383 -14.25 2.44 -13.20
CA THR A 383 -14.62 1.37 -14.16
C THR A 383 -14.24 1.76 -15.58
N LEU A 384 -14.54 3.00 -16.01
CA LEU A 384 -14.11 3.51 -17.32
C LEU A 384 -12.59 3.55 -17.45
N PHE A 385 -11.90 4.02 -16.40
CA PHE A 385 -10.44 4.06 -16.38
C PHE A 385 -9.84 2.66 -16.42
N ALA A 386 -10.43 1.65 -15.78
CA ALA A 386 -9.96 0.27 -15.90
C ALA A 386 -10.00 -0.23 -17.34
N ILE A 387 -11.10 0.04 -18.06
CA ILE A 387 -11.28 -0.37 -19.47
C ILE A 387 -10.21 0.22 -20.38
N ILE A 388 -9.72 1.43 -20.08
CA ILE A 388 -8.71 2.13 -20.89
C ILE A 388 -7.28 1.84 -20.41
N LEU A 389 -7.03 2.00 -19.11
CA LEU A 389 -5.69 1.95 -18.53
C LEU A 389 -5.14 0.53 -18.44
N ILE A 390 -5.98 -0.50 -18.28
CA ILE A 390 -5.49 -1.89 -18.24
C ILE A 390 -4.92 -2.30 -19.60
N PRO A 391 -5.66 -2.20 -20.74
CA PRO A 391 -5.09 -2.48 -22.05
C PRO A 391 -3.90 -1.58 -22.40
N LEU A 392 -3.97 -0.29 -22.05
CA LEU A 392 -2.88 0.63 -22.31
C LEU A 392 -1.59 0.26 -21.56
N ASN A 393 -1.68 -0.15 -20.29
CA ASN A 393 -0.52 -0.63 -19.53
C ASN A 393 0.02 -1.95 -20.09
N ILE A 394 -0.86 -2.89 -20.48
CA ILE A 394 -0.45 -4.16 -21.10
C ILE A 394 0.31 -3.87 -22.41
N TYR A 395 -0.24 -3.01 -23.26
CA TYR A 395 0.40 -2.58 -24.50
C TYR A 395 1.76 -1.92 -24.24
N ALA A 396 1.82 -0.97 -23.30
CA ALA A 396 3.04 -0.26 -22.95
C ALA A 396 4.12 -1.20 -22.39
N ALA A 397 3.74 -2.16 -21.54
CA ALA A 397 4.65 -3.14 -20.96
C ALA A 397 5.21 -4.13 -21.99
N ILE A 398 4.40 -4.54 -22.97
CA ILE A 398 4.84 -5.48 -24.03
C ILE A 398 5.78 -4.80 -25.03
N HIS A 399 5.44 -3.58 -25.47
CA HIS A 399 6.20 -2.92 -26.55
C HIS A 399 7.34 -2.02 -26.06
N TYR A 400 7.23 -1.45 -24.86
CA TYR A 400 8.18 -0.45 -24.34
C TYR A 400 8.72 -0.81 -22.94
N GLY A 401 8.42 -2.01 -22.43
CA GLY A 401 8.93 -2.50 -21.15
C GLY A 401 8.61 -1.59 -19.96
N ALA A 402 9.52 -1.53 -18.99
CA ALA A 402 9.37 -0.73 -17.76
C ALA A 402 9.30 0.79 -18.02
N LEU A 403 9.92 1.26 -19.10
CA LEU A 403 9.84 2.68 -19.48
C LEU A 403 8.42 3.05 -19.91
N GLY A 404 7.81 2.21 -20.76
CA GLY A 404 6.43 2.40 -21.20
C GLY A 404 5.43 2.47 -20.05
N THR A 405 5.52 1.54 -19.10
CA THR A 405 4.65 1.56 -17.92
C THR A 405 4.88 2.79 -17.05
N GLY A 406 6.13 3.26 -16.93
CA GLY A 406 6.44 4.52 -16.24
C GLY A 406 5.78 5.74 -16.88
N ILE A 407 5.78 5.82 -18.22
CA ILE A 407 5.10 6.90 -18.95
C ILE A 407 3.60 6.86 -18.70
N VAL A 408 2.98 5.68 -18.80
CA VAL A 408 1.55 5.49 -18.50
C VAL A 408 1.26 5.86 -17.04
N TRP A 409 2.14 5.50 -16.11
CA TRP A 409 2.00 5.78 -14.69
C TRP A 409 2.02 7.27 -14.35
N VAL A 410 2.93 8.05 -14.93
CA VAL A 410 2.94 9.50 -14.69
C VAL A 410 1.78 10.18 -15.44
N ALA A 411 1.49 9.76 -16.67
CA ALA A 411 0.42 10.33 -17.48
C ALA A 411 -0.96 10.13 -16.85
N GLN A 412 -1.27 8.93 -16.32
CA GLN A 412 -2.55 8.68 -15.64
C GLN A 412 -2.70 9.55 -14.38
N ASN A 413 -1.62 9.78 -13.62
CA ASN A 413 -1.69 10.57 -12.41
C ASN A 413 -1.81 12.07 -12.71
N ILE A 414 -1.15 12.56 -13.77
CA ILE A 414 -1.37 13.92 -14.29
C ILE A 414 -2.81 14.08 -14.78
N PHE A 415 -3.34 13.11 -15.52
CA PHE A 415 -4.74 13.11 -15.95
C PHE A 415 -5.69 13.13 -14.74
N TYR A 416 -5.41 12.37 -13.69
CA TYR A 416 -6.19 12.41 -12.46
C TYR A 416 -6.11 13.78 -11.77
N LEU A 417 -4.93 14.40 -11.77
CA LEU A 417 -4.70 15.70 -11.15
C LEU A 417 -5.44 16.82 -11.89
N LEU A 418 -5.42 16.82 -13.22
CA LEU A 418 -5.98 17.92 -14.02
C LEU A 418 -7.45 17.69 -14.35
N VAL A 419 -7.79 16.52 -14.90
CA VAL A 419 -9.13 16.25 -15.45
C VAL A 419 -10.05 15.64 -14.40
N TRP A 420 -9.60 14.57 -13.73
CA TRP A 420 -10.46 13.88 -12.76
C TRP A 420 -10.77 14.75 -11.54
N SER A 421 -9.78 15.48 -11.02
CA SER A 421 -10.00 16.42 -9.91
C SER A 421 -10.99 17.53 -10.27
N TRP A 422 -11.01 17.99 -11.52
CA TRP A 422 -11.99 18.97 -12.00
C TRP A 422 -13.40 18.40 -11.98
N ILE A 423 -13.59 17.18 -12.50
CA ILE A 423 -14.90 16.50 -12.49
C ILE A 423 -15.39 16.28 -11.04
N VAL A 424 -14.51 15.84 -10.16
CA VAL A 424 -14.83 15.61 -8.74
C VAL A 424 -15.17 16.92 -8.03
N HIS A 425 -14.32 17.95 -8.16
CA HIS A 425 -14.59 19.25 -7.51
C HIS A 425 -15.83 19.93 -8.07
N ARG A 426 -16.11 19.86 -9.37
CA ARG A 426 -17.35 20.43 -9.93
C ARG A 426 -18.61 19.87 -9.25
N LYS A 427 -18.58 18.61 -8.84
CA LYS A 427 -19.70 17.95 -8.16
C LYS A 427 -19.71 18.16 -6.64
N PHE A 428 -18.55 18.13 -5.99
CA PHE A 428 -18.47 18.06 -4.52
C PHE A 428 -17.86 19.30 -3.85
N ALA A 429 -17.19 20.18 -4.61
CA ALA A 429 -16.50 21.36 -4.13
C ALA A 429 -16.34 22.42 -5.26
N PRO A 430 -17.44 22.93 -5.83
CA PRO A 430 -17.41 23.66 -7.11
C PRO A 430 -16.61 24.97 -7.07
N THR A 431 -16.45 25.58 -5.90
CA THR A 431 -15.81 26.89 -5.73
C THR A 431 -14.29 26.85 -5.54
N ILE A 432 -13.71 25.68 -5.24
CA ILE A 432 -12.31 25.62 -4.79
C ILE A 432 -11.32 25.16 -5.87
N HIS A 433 -11.78 24.55 -6.97
CA HIS A 433 -10.89 23.78 -7.87
C HIS A 433 -9.69 24.58 -8.38
N MET A 434 -9.90 25.81 -8.87
CA MET A 434 -8.79 26.63 -9.39
C MET A 434 -7.80 27.03 -8.31
N GLN A 435 -8.30 27.42 -7.12
CA GLN A 435 -7.42 27.75 -6.00
C GLN A 435 -6.68 26.51 -5.47
N TRP A 436 -7.34 25.35 -5.47
CA TRP A 436 -6.78 24.07 -5.07
C TRP A 436 -5.66 23.65 -6.02
N LEU A 437 -5.91 23.66 -7.33
CA LEU A 437 -4.91 23.23 -8.31
C LEU A 437 -3.70 24.17 -8.32
N THR A 438 -3.94 25.49 -8.36
CA THR A 438 -2.85 26.48 -8.48
C THR A 438 -2.08 26.67 -7.17
N ARG A 439 -2.76 26.96 -6.06
CA ARG A 439 -2.11 27.34 -4.79
C ARG A 439 -1.82 26.14 -3.89
N ASP A 440 -2.67 25.12 -3.90
CA ASP A 440 -2.54 24.00 -2.96
C ASP A 440 -1.72 22.83 -3.53
N VAL A 441 -1.45 22.83 -4.84
CA VAL A 441 -0.65 21.81 -5.52
C VAL A 441 0.45 22.43 -6.39
N LEU A 442 0.11 23.05 -7.52
CA LEU A 442 1.09 23.44 -8.54
C LEU A 442 2.16 24.40 -8.02
N LEU A 443 1.79 25.38 -7.20
CA LEU A 443 2.74 26.32 -6.60
C LEU A 443 3.76 25.60 -5.70
N ILE A 444 3.32 24.67 -4.86
CA ILE A 444 4.19 23.89 -3.97
C ILE A 444 5.13 23.00 -4.79
N TRP A 445 4.61 22.35 -5.84
CA TRP A 445 5.41 21.54 -6.75
C TRP A 445 6.41 22.36 -7.56
N ALA A 446 6.03 23.55 -8.02
CA ALA A 446 6.91 24.47 -8.74
C ALA A 446 8.03 24.99 -7.84
N VAL A 447 7.71 25.37 -6.60
CA VAL A 447 8.71 25.76 -5.58
C VAL A 447 9.65 24.59 -5.31
N SER A 448 9.13 23.39 -5.05
CA SER A 448 9.95 22.20 -4.80
C SER A 448 10.85 21.86 -5.99
N ALA A 449 10.32 21.96 -7.22
CA ALA A 449 11.08 21.69 -8.44
C ALA A 449 12.18 22.72 -8.66
N CYS A 450 11.91 24.00 -8.37
CA CYS A 450 12.90 25.07 -8.42
C CYS A 450 14.03 24.81 -7.41
N VAL A 451 13.70 24.47 -6.16
CA VAL A 451 14.71 24.12 -5.16
C VAL A 451 15.54 22.91 -5.59
N ALA A 452 14.89 21.83 -6.02
CA ALA A 452 15.57 20.62 -6.50
C ALA A 452 16.49 20.94 -7.69
N PHE A 453 16.03 21.75 -8.65
CA PHE A 453 16.84 22.20 -9.78
C PHE A 453 18.05 23.03 -9.34
N LEU A 454 17.86 24.00 -8.43
CA LEU A 454 18.96 24.82 -7.91
C LEU A 454 20.02 23.99 -7.18
N THR A 455 19.64 22.86 -6.56
CA THR A 455 20.62 21.97 -5.91
C THR A 455 21.56 21.29 -6.91
N LEU A 456 21.19 21.17 -8.19
CA LEU A 456 22.07 20.62 -9.23
C LEU A 456 23.32 21.50 -9.47
N SER A 457 23.24 22.80 -9.13
CA SER A 457 24.37 23.73 -9.23
C SER A 457 25.34 23.62 -8.07
N ILE A 458 25.02 22.87 -7.01
CA ILE A 458 25.92 22.67 -5.87
C ILE A 458 26.98 21.63 -6.29
N PRO A 459 28.27 22.00 -6.37
CA PRO A 459 29.31 21.05 -6.70
C PRO A 459 29.43 20.03 -5.56
N PHE A 460 29.03 18.80 -5.85
CA PHE A 460 29.17 17.67 -4.94
C PHE A 460 29.77 16.49 -5.70
N GLU A 461 30.90 16.00 -5.23
CA GLU A 461 31.54 14.82 -5.80
C GLU A 461 30.82 13.57 -5.28
N TRP A 462 30.02 12.97 -6.16
CA TRP A 462 29.37 11.68 -5.90
C TRP A 462 30.45 10.60 -5.79
N ASN A 463 30.86 10.32 -4.56
CA ASN A 463 31.94 9.38 -4.25
C ASN A 463 31.42 7.97 -3.98
N ASP A 464 32.36 7.03 -3.76
CA ASP A 464 32.06 5.65 -3.40
C ASP A 464 31.48 5.47 -1.99
N ASN A 465 31.33 6.55 -1.21
CA ASN A 465 30.73 6.48 0.12
C ASN A 465 29.21 6.64 0.05
N ARG A 466 28.50 5.51 0.00
CA ARG A 466 27.03 5.46 -0.02
C ARG A 466 26.35 6.25 1.10
N TRP A 467 26.93 6.29 2.29
CA TRP A 467 26.32 6.97 3.43
C TRP A 467 26.40 8.48 3.27
N LEU A 468 27.49 8.99 2.70
CA LEU A 468 27.61 10.41 2.37
C LEU A 468 26.62 10.81 1.28
N ASN A 469 26.48 9.99 0.23
CA ASN A 469 25.51 10.24 -0.84
C ASN A 469 24.07 10.22 -0.30
N LEU A 470 23.72 9.28 0.57
CA LEU A 470 22.40 9.25 1.23
C LEU A 470 22.19 10.45 2.17
N LEU A 471 23.22 10.85 2.93
CA LEU A 471 23.16 12.04 3.79
C LEU A 471 22.90 13.30 2.96
N PHE A 472 23.62 13.46 1.84
CA PHE A 472 23.50 14.60 0.96
C PHE A 472 22.11 14.65 0.29
N LEU A 473 21.61 13.52 -0.22
CA LEU A 473 20.24 13.41 -0.73
C LEU A 473 19.19 13.72 0.35
N GLY A 474 19.41 13.24 1.57
CA GLY A 474 18.57 13.54 2.73
C GLY A 474 18.57 15.02 3.08
N LEU A 475 19.73 15.68 3.00
CA LEU A 475 19.89 17.12 3.23
C LEU A 475 19.17 17.94 2.14
N ILE A 476 19.31 17.57 0.86
CA ILE A 476 18.57 18.20 -0.24
C ILE A 476 17.06 18.09 -0.01
N GLY A 477 16.59 16.87 0.29
CA GLY A 477 15.17 16.63 0.57
C GLY A 477 14.66 17.41 1.79
N PHE A 478 15.47 17.50 2.85
CA PHE A 478 15.14 18.26 4.06
C PHE A 478 15.09 19.77 3.82
N VAL A 479 16.09 20.33 3.12
CA VAL A 479 16.11 21.75 2.75
C VAL A 479 14.92 22.09 1.86
N ASN A 480 14.61 21.24 0.89
CA ASN A 480 13.45 21.40 0.02
C ASN A 480 12.13 21.38 0.82
N LEU A 481 11.96 20.40 1.72
CA LEU A 481 10.83 20.36 2.64
C LEU A 481 10.73 21.61 3.53
N ALA A 482 11.84 22.08 4.09
CA ALA A 482 11.89 23.26 4.93
C ALA A 482 11.48 24.52 4.17
N ILE A 483 11.97 24.71 2.94
CA ILE A 483 11.59 25.84 2.07
C ILE A 483 10.10 25.78 1.73
N CYS A 484 9.58 24.60 1.35
CA CYS A 484 8.14 24.43 1.12
C CYS A 484 7.31 24.78 2.36
N CYS A 485 7.74 24.38 3.56
CA CYS A 485 7.08 24.73 4.82
C CYS A 485 7.09 26.24 5.09
N LEU A 486 8.21 26.91 4.86
CA LEU A 486 8.39 28.36 5.10
C LEU A 486 7.55 29.20 4.14
N LEU A 487 7.57 28.89 2.85
CA LEU A 487 6.88 29.67 1.82
C LEU A 487 5.36 29.48 1.84
N HIS A 488 4.85 28.37 2.40
CA HIS A 488 3.42 28.07 2.47
C HIS A 488 2.86 28.14 3.90
N SER A 489 3.34 29.12 4.67
CA SER A 489 3.13 29.31 6.13
C SER A 489 1.70 29.35 6.68
N LYS A 490 0.65 29.16 5.86
CA LYS A 490 -0.72 28.87 6.36
C LYS A 490 -0.80 27.54 7.13
N VAL A 491 0.07 26.58 6.81
CA VAL A 491 0.18 25.32 7.57
C VAL A 491 0.82 25.55 8.95
N GLY A 492 1.80 26.45 9.03
CA GLY A 492 2.44 26.86 10.30
C GLY A 492 1.50 27.63 11.23
N GLU A 493 0.72 28.56 10.67
CA GLU A 493 -0.32 29.29 11.43
C GLU A 493 -1.41 28.36 11.98
N HIS A 494 -1.88 27.39 11.18
CA HIS A 494 -2.93 26.48 11.64
C HIS A 494 -2.43 25.42 12.63
N LEU A 495 -1.22 24.86 12.42
CA LEU A 495 -0.60 23.97 13.41
C LEU A 495 -0.36 24.70 14.74
N LYS A 496 0.11 25.95 14.73
CA LYS A 496 0.19 26.78 15.94
C LYS A 496 -1.19 26.96 16.58
N ASN A 497 -2.22 27.32 15.82
CA ASN A 497 -3.56 27.58 16.36
C ASN A 497 -4.27 26.32 16.91
N VAL A 498 -4.08 25.15 16.32
CA VAL A 498 -4.65 23.87 16.81
C VAL A 498 -3.90 23.35 18.04
N THR A 499 -2.58 23.55 18.10
CA THR A 499 -1.76 23.13 19.25
C THR A 499 -2.01 24.04 20.46
N PHE A 500 -2.13 25.35 20.25
CA PHE A 500 -2.45 26.32 21.31
C PHE A 500 -3.90 26.27 21.80
N ARG A 501 -4.90 26.02 20.93
CA ARG A 501 -6.30 25.82 21.40
C ARG A 501 -6.46 24.62 22.31
N ARG A 502 -5.62 23.57 22.19
CA ARG A 502 -5.65 22.41 23.09
C ARG A 502 -4.95 22.64 24.42
N LEU A 503 -4.07 23.64 24.53
CA LEU A 503 -3.47 24.04 25.80
C LEU A 503 -4.39 24.96 26.60
N ASN A 504 -5.17 25.83 25.95
CA ASN A 504 -6.14 26.69 26.64
C ASN A 504 -7.39 25.94 27.15
N LEU A 505 -7.74 24.77 26.60
CA LEU A 505 -8.84 23.93 27.12
C LEU A 505 -8.47 23.07 28.35
N ARG A 506 -7.27 23.27 28.92
CA ARG A 506 -6.85 22.68 30.20
C ARG A 506 -6.71 23.72 31.33
N GLY A 507 -6.98 24.99 31.06
CA GLY A 507 -6.88 26.09 32.03
C GLY A 507 -8.21 26.58 32.61
N GLU A 508 -9.35 26.05 32.17
CA GLU A 508 -10.66 26.35 32.76
C GLU A 508 -11.26 25.06 33.32
N ARG A 509 -10.83 24.72 34.54
CA ARG A 509 -11.58 23.92 35.50
C ARG A 509 -11.37 24.50 36.89
#